data_AF-A0A843GQN9-F1
#
_entry.id   AF-A0A843GQN9-F1
#
_cell.length_a   1.000
_cell.length_b   1.000
_cell.length_c   1.000
_cell.angle_alpha   90.00
_cell.angle_beta   90.00
_cell.angle_gamma   90.00
#
_symmetry.space_group_name_H-M   'P 1'
#
loop_
_entity.id
_entity.type
_entity.pdbx_description
1 polymer ?
#
loop_
_entity_poly.entity_id
_entity_poly.type
_entity_poly.pdbx_seq_one_letter_code
_entity_poly.pdbx_strand_id
1 'polypeptide(L)'
;MRNLTILKNPYDDEVLVFNNETGRYELTLEETKKLFDVMPTKNDSILRRRIKDNSRLIYQYLVNHSNTANRQVINFMINRTEEGRKFIHDVLIAQIESDLEFGTNSLGKIPTVNIQSGQVADRYAVRENMVCLNAEGVIDDSVNYFGFNICYMQPYPSGIFMLVYGYTKDN
;
A
#
# COMPACT_ATOMS: atom_id res chain seq x y z
N MET A 1 2.31 -19.70 15.78
CA MET A 1 2.36 -19.29 14.35
C MET A 1 0.93 -19.27 13.86
N ARG A 2 0.42 -18.13 13.36
CA ARG A 2 -0.89 -18.13 12.68
C ARG A 2 -0.74 -18.87 11.36
N ASN A 3 -1.73 -19.67 10.98
CA ASN A 3 -1.71 -20.35 9.69
C ASN A 3 -2.04 -19.32 8.61
N LEU A 4 -1.11 -19.05 7.71
CA LEU A 4 -1.35 -18.21 6.54
C LEU A 4 -2.20 -18.98 5.53
N THR A 5 -3.28 -18.36 5.07
CA THR A 5 -4.13 -18.96 4.03
C THR A 5 -3.63 -18.51 2.66
N ILE A 6 -2.96 -19.40 1.93
CA ILE A 6 -2.36 -19.10 0.62
C ILE A 6 -3.44 -19.14 -0.47
N LEU A 7 -3.47 -18.09 -1.28
CA LEU A 7 -4.32 -17.94 -2.44
C LEU A 7 -3.64 -18.49 -3.69
N LYS A 8 -4.43 -19.17 -4.53
CA LYS A 8 -3.94 -19.62 -5.86
C LYS A 8 -3.52 -18.41 -6.69
N ASN A 9 -4.37 -17.39 -6.74
CA ASN A 9 -4.13 -16.12 -7.41
C ASN A 9 -4.72 -14.96 -6.59
N PRO A 10 -4.19 -13.73 -6.71
CA PRO A 10 -4.91 -12.52 -6.32
C PRO A 10 -6.30 -12.50 -6.99
N TYR A 11 -7.30 -11.96 -6.29
CA TYR A 11 -8.68 -11.86 -6.81
C TYR A 11 -9.26 -10.45 -6.60
N ASP A 12 -10.39 -10.17 -7.22
CA ASP A 12 -11.14 -8.92 -7.01
C ASP A 12 -12.39 -9.21 -6.18
N ASP A 13 -12.82 -8.26 -5.36
CA ASP A 13 -14.09 -8.31 -4.63
C ASP A 13 -14.69 -6.89 -4.49
N GLU A 14 -15.72 -6.75 -3.66
CA GLU A 14 -16.40 -5.47 -3.41
C GLU A 14 -15.50 -4.43 -2.71
N VAL A 15 -14.42 -4.88 -2.06
CA VAL A 15 -13.56 -4.10 -1.17
C VAL A 15 -12.23 -3.75 -1.83
N LEU A 16 -11.58 -4.72 -2.49
CA LEU A 16 -10.28 -4.59 -3.14
C LEU A 16 -10.31 -5.10 -4.58
N VAL A 17 -9.60 -4.39 -5.46
CA VAL A 17 -9.31 -4.80 -6.83
C VAL A 17 -7.80 -4.95 -7.00
N PHE A 18 -7.37 -6.03 -7.63
CA PHE A 18 -5.98 -6.30 -7.95
C PHE A 18 -5.60 -5.77 -9.32
N ASN A 19 -4.67 -4.83 -9.36
CA ASN A 19 -4.11 -4.29 -10.59
C ASN A 19 -2.97 -5.19 -11.09
N ASN A 20 -3.27 -6.06 -12.08
CA ASN A 20 -2.31 -7.01 -12.65
C ASN A 20 -1.09 -6.33 -13.32
N GLU A 21 -1.24 -5.11 -13.85
CA GLU A 21 -0.13 -4.40 -14.50
C GLU A 21 0.91 -3.91 -13.50
N THR A 22 0.44 -3.46 -12.32
CA THR A 22 1.32 -2.89 -11.28
C THR A 22 1.64 -3.88 -10.15
N GLY A 23 0.89 -4.97 -10.05
CA GLY A 23 1.02 -6.00 -9.02
C GLY A 23 0.56 -5.54 -7.64
N ARG A 24 -0.50 -4.72 -7.56
CA ARG A 24 -0.93 -4.05 -6.32
C ARG A 24 -2.44 -4.13 -6.13
N TYR A 25 -2.87 -4.19 -4.88
CA TYR A 25 -4.26 -3.99 -4.52
C TYR A 25 -4.60 -2.51 -4.41
N GLU A 26 -5.80 -2.15 -4.83
CA GLU A 26 -6.43 -0.84 -4.72
C GLU A 26 -7.80 -1.00 -4.04
N LEU A 27 -8.19 -0.08 -3.15
CA LEU A 27 -9.58 -0.07 -2.65
C LEU A 27 -10.54 0.17 -3.81
N THR A 28 -11.72 -0.44 -3.76
CA THR A 28 -12.78 -0.06 -4.70
C THR A 28 -13.26 1.36 -4.42
N LEU A 29 -13.75 2.04 -5.45
CA LEU A 29 -14.37 3.35 -5.28
C LEU A 29 -15.57 3.26 -4.34
N GLU A 30 -16.37 2.20 -4.47
CA GLU A 30 -17.59 2.00 -3.70
C GLU A 30 -17.29 1.80 -2.20
N GLU A 31 -16.30 0.97 -1.87
CA GLU A 31 -15.89 0.79 -0.48
C GLU A 31 -15.33 2.09 0.11
N THR A 32 -14.53 2.84 -0.67
CA THR A 32 -14.00 4.13 -0.23
C THR A 32 -15.13 5.13 0.06
N LYS A 33 -16.15 5.20 -0.80
CA LYS A 33 -17.31 6.08 -0.57
C LYS A 33 -18.11 5.67 0.67
N LYS A 34 -18.28 4.37 0.88
CA LYS A 34 -19.01 3.78 2.01
C LYS A 34 -18.31 4.03 3.34
N LEU A 35 -16.98 3.89 3.40
CA LEU A 35 -16.21 4.06 4.64
C LEU A 35 -16.13 5.52 5.11
N PHE A 36 -16.04 6.46 4.18
CA PHE A 36 -15.77 7.87 4.48
C PHE A 36 -16.94 8.83 4.19
N ASP A 37 -18.14 8.29 4.00
CA ASP A 37 -19.37 9.04 3.67
C ASP A 37 -19.17 10.09 2.55
N VAL A 38 -18.42 9.71 1.51
CA VAL A 38 -18.09 10.63 0.42
C VAL A 38 -19.27 10.69 -0.55
N MET A 39 -19.87 11.88 -0.65
CA MET A 39 -21.01 12.17 -1.52
C MET A 39 -20.81 11.63 -2.96
N PRO A 40 -21.78 10.88 -3.54
CA PRO A 40 -21.54 10.00 -4.70
C PRO A 40 -21.14 10.65 -6.03
N THR A 41 -21.17 11.97 -6.19
CA THR A 41 -21.21 12.62 -7.52
C THR A 41 -20.24 13.77 -7.76
N LYS A 42 -19.61 14.34 -6.72
CA LYS A 42 -18.59 15.38 -6.90
C LYS A 42 -17.21 14.78 -6.73
N ASN A 43 -16.57 14.40 -7.85
CA ASN A 43 -15.14 14.09 -7.99
C ASN A 43 -14.68 12.61 -7.97
N ASP A 44 -15.50 11.66 -8.45
CA ASP A 44 -15.11 10.25 -8.59
C ASP A 44 -13.78 10.03 -9.32
N SER A 45 -13.50 10.82 -10.37
CA SER A 45 -12.24 10.74 -11.11
C SER A 45 -11.04 11.12 -10.25
N ILE A 46 -11.19 12.13 -9.38
CA ILE A 46 -10.16 12.56 -8.44
C ILE A 46 -9.99 11.49 -7.36
N LEU A 47 -11.08 10.95 -6.82
CA LEU A 47 -11.02 9.91 -5.80
C LEU A 47 -10.37 8.63 -6.33
N ARG A 48 -10.74 8.17 -7.53
CA ARG A 48 -10.06 7.03 -8.19
C ARG A 48 -8.56 7.28 -8.37
N ARG A 49 -8.16 8.50 -8.73
CA ARG A 49 -6.74 8.86 -8.83
C ARG A 49 -6.05 8.81 -7.47
N ARG A 50 -6.70 9.30 -6.41
CA ARG A 50 -6.15 9.26 -5.04
C ARG A 50 -5.99 7.84 -4.53
N ILE A 51 -6.96 6.97 -4.76
CA ILE A 51 -6.86 5.54 -4.42
C ILE A 51 -5.61 4.92 -5.07
N LYS A 52 -5.38 5.18 -6.36
CA LYS A 52 -4.21 4.70 -7.09
C LYS A 52 -2.90 5.28 -6.56
N ASP A 53 -2.86 6.58 -6.33
CA ASP A 53 -1.67 7.27 -5.81
C ASP A 53 -1.32 6.74 -4.40
N ASN A 54 -2.33 6.52 -3.53
CA ASN A 54 -2.14 5.94 -2.18
C ASN A 54 -1.70 4.46 -2.22
N SER A 55 -2.31 3.63 -3.08
CA SER A 55 -1.85 2.25 -3.27
C SER A 55 -0.39 2.20 -3.72
N ARG A 56 -0.02 3.02 -4.71
CA ARG A 56 1.37 3.14 -5.15
C ARG A 56 2.29 3.53 -4.01
N LEU A 57 1.91 4.54 -3.23
CA LEU A 57 2.69 5.03 -2.10
C LEU A 57 2.94 3.94 -1.06
N ILE A 58 1.89 3.23 -0.62
CA ILE A 58 2.01 2.15 0.37
C ILE A 58 2.94 1.03 -0.12
N TYR A 59 2.74 0.54 -1.34
CA TYR A 59 3.60 -0.52 -1.87
C TYR A 59 5.05 -0.07 -2.05
N GLN A 60 5.27 1.19 -2.45
CA GLN A 60 6.62 1.75 -2.52
C GLN A 60 7.26 1.84 -1.14
N TYR A 61 6.52 2.28 -0.13
CA TYR A 61 6.99 2.34 1.25
C TYR A 61 7.42 0.96 1.75
N LEU A 62 6.57 -0.05 1.57
CA LEU A 62 6.87 -1.43 1.99
C LEU A 62 8.13 -1.99 1.31
N VAL A 63 8.32 -1.72 0.02
CA VAL A 63 9.51 -2.16 -0.73
C VAL A 63 10.78 -1.40 -0.30
N ASN A 64 10.66 -0.13 0.04
CA ASN A 64 11.79 0.72 0.43
C ASN A 64 12.24 0.47 1.87
N HIS A 65 11.31 0.16 2.77
CA HIS A 65 11.58 -0.06 4.20
C HIS A 65 11.78 -1.54 4.55
N SER A 66 11.63 -2.45 3.59
CA SER A 66 11.95 -3.86 3.78
C SER A 66 13.35 -4.23 3.31
N ASN A 67 13.87 -5.33 3.86
CA ASN A 67 15.10 -5.94 3.37
C ASN A 67 14.96 -6.31 1.88
N THR A 68 15.91 -5.85 1.05
CA THR A 68 15.91 -6.11 -0.40
C THR A 68 15.78 -7.60 -0.75
N ALA A 69 16.39 -8.50 0.03
CA ALA A 69 16.30 -9.94 -0.17
C ALA A 69 14.87 -10.47 0.00
N ASN A 70 14.03 -9.79 0.78
CA ASN A 70 12.69 -10.23 1.14
C ASN A 70 11.59 -9.66 0.24
N ARG A 71 11.91 -8.72 -0.67
CA ARG A 71 10.90 -7.99 -1.48
C ARG A 71 9.93 -8.89 -2.24
N GLN A 72 10.42 -9.97 -2.84
CA GLN A 72 9.56 -10.90 -3.58
C GLN A 72 8.63 -11.68 -2.64
N VAL A 73 9.14 -12.11 -1.49
CA VAL A 73 8.34 -12.79 -0.46
C VAL A 73 7.28 -11.85 0.09
N ILE A 74 7.63 -10.60 0.38
CA ILE A 74 6.70 -9.57 0.88
C ILE A 74 5.57 -9.35 -0.11
N ASN A 75 5.89 -9.13 -1.39
CA ASN A 75 4.89 -9.01 -2.44
C ASN A 75 4.02 -10.26 -2.54
N PHE A 76 4.61 -11.46 -2.44
CA PHE A 76 3.86 -12.70 -2.43
C PHE A 76 2.89 -12.76 -1.25
N MET A 77 3.34 -12.48 -0.04
CA MET A 77 2.49 -12.55 1.14
C MET A 77 1.36 -11.55 1.08
N ILE A 78 1.64 -10.29 0.74
CA ILE A 78 0.61 -9.25 0.61
C ILE A 78 -0.41 -9.65 -0.46
N ASN A 79 0.05 -10.13 -1.61
CA ASN A 79 -0.83 -10.33 -2.76
C ASN A 79 -1.52 -11.70 -2.81
N ARG A 80 -0.92 -12.72 -2.19
CA ARG A 80 -1.34 -14.13 -2.28
C ARG A 80 -1.63 -14.79 -0.93
N THR A 81 -1.92 -14.00 0.12
CA THR A 81 -2.49 -14.55 1.35
C THR A 81 -3.72 -13.74 1.77
N GLU A 82 -4.67 -14.40 2.44
CA GLU A 82 -5.84 -13.73 3.03
C GLU A 82 -5.43 -12.72 4.10
N GLU A 83 -4.39 -13.04 4.88
CA GLU A 83 -3.83 -12.14 5.88
C GLU A 83 -3.18 -10.92 5.24
N GLY A 84 -2.49 -11.10 4.11
CA GLY A 84 -1.92 -10.03 3.31
C GLY A 84 -2.97 -9.10 2.71
N ARG A 85 -4.08 -9.67 2.27
CA ARG A 85 -5.23 -8.94 1.74
C ARG A 85 -5.91 -8.08 2.82
N LYS A 86 -6.09 -8.61 4.03
CA LYS A 86 -6.57 -7.86 5.20
C LYS A 86 -5.59 -6.77 5.62
N PHE A 87 -4.30 -7.10 5.67
CA PHE A 87 -3.24 -6.15 6.00
C PHE A 87 -3.25 -4.95 5.06
N ILE A 88 -3.24 -5.18 3.74
CA ILE A 88 -3.18 -4.07 2.78
C ILE A 88 -4.47 -3.24 2.80
N HIS A 89 -5.63 -3.88 3.02
CA HIS A 89 -6.89 -3.18 3.22
C HIS A 89 -6.81 -2.17 4.37
N ASP A 90 -6.37 -2.61 5.55
CA ASP A 90 -6.35 -1.78 6.75
C ASP A 90 -5.32 -0.64 6.63
N VAL A 91 -4.18 -0.90 5.99
CA VAL A 91 -3.18 0.13 5.67
C VAL A 91 -3.74 1.16 4.68
N LEU A 92 -4.44 0.72 3.63
CA LEU A 92 -5.02 1.62 2.63
C LEU A 92 -6.13 2.49 3.21
N ILE A 93 -6.97 1.95 4.11
CA ILE A 93 -7.98 2.73 4.82
C ILE A 93 -7.32 3.86 5.60
N ALA A 94 -6.36 3.53 6.47
CA ALA A 94 -5.69 4.52 7.31
C ALA A 94 -5.02 5.62 6.47
N GLN A 95 -4.44 5.25 5.33
CA GLN A 95 -3.81 6.19 4.41
C GLN A 95 -4.82 7.09 3.71
N ILE A 96 -5.92 6.53 3.20
CA ILE A 96 -6.95 7.27 2.47
C ILE A 96 -7.74 8.18 3.41
N GLU A 97 -8.04 7.73 4.63
CA GLU A 97 -8.64 8.55 5.68
C GLU A 97 -7.82 9.83 5.91
N SER A 98 -6.51 9.66 6.15
CA SER A 98 -5.60 10.79 6.32
C SER A 98 -5.52 11.70 5.08
N ASP A 99 -5.58 11.13 3.87
CA ASP A 99 -5.57 11.89 2.60
C ASP A 99 -6.85 12.74 2.43
N LEU A 100 -7.99 12.23 2.89
CA LEU A 100 -9.26 12.93 2.83
C LEU A 100 -9.35 14.03 3.89
N GLU A 101 -8.86 13.79 5.11
CA GLU A 101 -8.88 14.76 6.21
C GLU A 101 -7.89 15.92 6.02
N PHE A 102 -6.65 15.61 5.66
CA PHE A 102 -5.56 16.60 5.59
C PHE A 102 -5.23 17.05 4.17
N GLY A 103 -5.91 16.47 3.17
CA GLY A 103 -5.60 16.67 1.77
C GLY A 103 -4.44 15.79 1.31
N THR A 104 -4.39 15.53 -0.01
CA THR A 104 -3.32 14.72 -0.59
C THR A 104 -1.94 15.21 -0.21
N ASN A 105 -1.02 14.26 0.02
CA ASN A 105 0.44 14.43 -0.02
C ASN A 105 0.95 14.87 -1.42
N SER A 106 0.24 15.79 -2.06
CA SER A 106 0.52 16.40 -3.36
C SER A 106 1.60 17.49 -3.27
N LEU A 107 2.22 17.71 -2.11
CA LEU A 107 3.35 18.64 -1.99
C LEU A 107 4.56 18.19 -2.86
N GLY A 108 4.63 16.92 -3.25
CA GLY A 108 5.55 16.42 -4.27
C GLY A 108 5.19 16.74 -5.74
N LYS A 109 4.05 17.40 -6.01
CA LYS A 109 3.66 17.91 -7.34
C LYS A 109 3.83 19.43 -7.47
N ILE A 110 4.28 20.11 -6.43
CA ILE A 110 4.72 21.51 -6.53
C ILE A 110 6.12 21.48 -7.12
N PRO A 111 6.39 22.10 -8.28
CA PRO A 111 7.76 22.22 -8.74
C PRO A 111 8.58 22.89 -7.63
N THR A 112 9.68 22.25 -7.22
CA THR A 112 10.58 22.72 -6.16
C THR A 112 11.09 24.15 -6.38
N VAL A 113 10.98 24.62 -7.62
CA VAL A 113 11.22 25.99 -8.04
C VAL A 113 10.00 26.49 -8.83
N ASN A 114 9.34 27.53 -8.34
CA ASN A 114 8.41 28.27 -9.17
C ASN A 114 9.22 29.12 -10.17
N ILE A 115 9.31 28.68 -11.43
CA ILE A 115 10.15 29.29 -12.47
C ILE A 115 9.76 30.76 -12.74
N GLN A 116 8.52 31.16 -12.43
CA GLN A 116 8.03 32.52 -12.64
C GLN A 116 8.37 33.49 -11.47
N SER A 117 8.52 32.99 -10.24
CA SER A 117 8.77 33.83 -9.06
C SER A 117 10.14 33.62 -8.39
N GLY A 118 10.91 32.61 -8.81
CA GLY A 118 12.23 32.29 -8.24
C GLY A 118 12.20 31.79 -6.80
N GLN A 119 11.01 31.61 -6.21
CA GLN A 119 10.87 31.03 -4.87
C GLN A 119 11.11 29.52 -4.91
N VAL A 120 12.07 29.09 -4.09
CA VAL A 120 12.29 27.68 -3.75
C VAL A 120 11.23 27.30 -2.74
N ALA A 121 10.42 26.29 -3.04
CA ALA A 121 9.48 25.75 -2.06
C ALA A 121 10.27 25.32 -0.80
N ASP A 122 9.79 25.70 0.38
CA ASP A 122 10.43 25.36 1.65
C ASP A 122 10.64 23.84 1.70
N ARG A 123 11.86 23.38 1.99
CA ARG A 123 12.19 21.94 2.07
C ARG A 123 11.33 21.23 3.11
N TYR A 124 10.81 21.96 4.11
CA TYR A 124 9.86 21.45 5.09
C TYR A 124 8.40 21.44 4.61
N ALA A 125 8.04 22.28 3.63
CA ALA A 125 6.73 22.26 2.97
C ALA A 125 6.65 21.18 1.88
N VAL A 126 7.78 20.67 1.40
CA VAL A 126 7.85 19.40 0.66
C VAL A 126 7.78 18.26 1.67
N ARG A 127 6.65 18.10 2.36
CA ARG A 127 6.36 16.79 2.98
C ARG A 127 6.22 15.82 1.81
N GLU A 128 7.25 15.01 1.63
CA GLU A 128 7.36 14.00 0.58
C GLU A 128 6.12 13.10 0.59
N ASN A 129 5.95 12.32 -0.48
CA ASN A 129 4.98 11.23 -0.54
C ASN A 129 5.27 10.23 0.61
N MET A 130 4.82 10.54 1.82
CA MET A 130 5.04 9.79 3.03
C MET A 130 3.77 9.03 3.39
N VAL A 131 3.94 7.85 3.94
CA VAL A 131 2.83 7.14 4.57
C VAL A 131 2.41 7.93 5.81
N CYS A 132 1.11 8.02 6.07
CA CYS A 132 0.62 8.72 7.26
C CYS A 132 0.98 7.92 8.52
N LEU A 133 1.11 8.59 9.66
CA LEU A 133 1.49 7.94 10.92
C LEU A 133 0.55 6.79 11.30
N ASN A 134 -0.74 6.89 10.98
CA ASN A 134 -1.71 5.83 11.25
C ASN A 134 -1.43 4.60 10.37
N ALA A 135 -1.17 4.79 9.08
CA ALA A 135 -0.83 3.70 8.17
C ALA A 135 0.55 3.11 8.50
N GLU A 136 1.53 3.92 8.91
CA GLU A 136 2.81 3.43 9.45
C GLU A 136 2.58 2.57 10.70
N GLY A 137 1.69 2.99 11.61
CA GLY A 137 1.32 2.20 12.78
C GLY A 137 0.76 0.82 12.42
N VAL A 138 -0.12 0.72 11.42
CA VAL A 138 -0.63 -0.58 10.93
C VAL A 138 0.49 -1.42 10.32
N ILE A 139 1.44 -0.80 9.60
CA ILE A 139 2.60 -1.48 9.02
C ILE A 139 3.55 -2.00 10.12
N ASP A 140 3.81 -1.21 11.15
CA ASP A 140 4.65 -1.60 12.28
C ASP A 140 4.01 -2.74 13.08
N ASP A 141 2.69 -2.74 13.16
CA ASP A 141 1.87 -3.79 13.76
C ASP A 141 1.59 -4.96 12.81
N SER A 142 2.33 -5.11 11.70
CA SER A 142 2.12 -6.23 10.76
C SER A 142 2.29 -7.62 11.42
N VAL A 143 2.93 -7.68 12.59
CA VAL A 143 2.99 -8.88 13.44
C VAL A 143 1.60 -9.43 13.76
N ASN A 144 0.58 -8.57 13.83
CA ASN A 144 -0.80 -8.95 14.06
C ASN A 144 -1.44 -9.63 12.85
N TYR A 145 -0.84 -9.56 11.66
CA TYR A 145 -1.33 -10.21 10.45
C TYR A 145 -0.51 -11.45 10.13
N PHE A 146 0.82 -11.31 10.13
CA PHE A 146 1.72 -12.36 9.64
C PHE A 146 2.43 -13.14 10.76
N GLY A 147 2.35 -12.68 12.02
CA GLY A 147 3.12 -13.22 13.13
C GLY A 147 4.57 -12.72 13.21
N PHE A 148 4.95 -11.77 12.36
CA PHE A 148 6.23 -11.05 12.37
C PHE A 148 6.07 -9.67 11.71
N ASN A 149 7.02 -8.77 11.95
CA ASN A 149 7.05 -7.49 11.28
C ASN A 149 7.63 -7.63 9.85
N ILE A 150 6.86 -7.20 8.85
CA ILE A 150 7.12 -7.41 7.43
C ILE A 150 8.27 -6.54 6.90
N CYS A 151 8.54 -5.40 7.54
CA CYS A 151 9.63 -4.48 7.19
C CYS A 151 10.94 -4.85 7.90
N TYR A 152 10.89 -5.25 9.17
CA TYR A 152 12.08 -5.49 10.01
C TYR A 152 12.55 -6.95 10.06
N MET A 153 12.03 -7.80 9.18
CA MET A 153 12.43 -9.20 9.17
C MET A 153 13.86 -9.40 8.65
N GLN A 154 14.63 -10.24 9.34
CA GLN A 154 15.87 -10.81 8.80
C GLN A 154 15.58 -11.52 7.46
N PRO A 155 16.58 -11.80 6.60
CA PRO A 155 16.35 -12.53 5.35
C PRO A 155 15.49 -13.78 5.59
N TYR A 156 14.42 -13.97 4.81
CA TYR A 156 13.50 -15.09 5.02
C TYR A 156 14.28 -16.42 5.05
N PRO A 157 13.96 -17.34 5.97
CA PRO A 157 14.51 -18.68 5.93
C PRO A 157 14.25 -19.32 4.56
N SER A 158 15.19 -20.13 4.09
CA SER A 158 15.15 -20.79 2.77
C SER A 158 13.85 -21.55 2.47
N GLY A 159 13.11 -21.99 3.49
CA GLY A 159 11.81 -22.65 3.34
C GLY A 159 10.71 -21.75 2.77
N ILE A 160 10.69 -20.45 3.11
CA ILE A 160 9.70 -19.51 2.55
C ILE A 160 10.12 -19.12 1.12
N PHE A 161 11.42 -19.00 0.86
CA PHE A 161 11.93 -18.92 -0.51
C PHE A 161 11.50 -20.13 -1.35
N MET A 162 11.61 -21.36 -0.83
CA MET A 162 11.16 -22.55 -1.55
C MET A 162 9.64 -22.58 -1.78
N LEU A 163 8.82 -22.04 -0.87
CA LEU A 163 7.39 -21.83 -1.15
C LEU A 163 7.20 -20.86 -2.31
N VAL A 164 7.79 -19.67 -2.27
CA VAL A 164 7.62 -18.66 -3.34
C VAL A 164 8.15 -19.16 -4.69
N TYR A 165 9.37 -19.69 -4.73
CA TYR A 165 10.02 -20.13 -5.98
C TYR A 165 9.59 -21.53 -6.44
N GLY A 166 9.17 -22.40 -5.51
CA GLY A 166 8.62 -23.71 -5.82
C GLY A 166 7.22 -23.64 -6.44
N TYR A 167 6.40 -22.68 -6.02
CA TYR A 167 5.12 -22.39 -6.69
C TYR A 167 5.27 -21.67 -8.04
N THR A 168 6.42 -21.03 -8.32
CA THR A 168 6.68 -20.41 -9.64
C THR A 168 7.23 -21.37 -10.68
N LYS A 169 7.63 -22.59 -10.31
CA LYS A 169 8.31 -23.49 -11.26
C LYS A 169 7.35 -24.21 -12.22
N ASP A 170 6.09 -24.40 -11.86
CA ASP A 170 5.08 -25.00 -12.73
C ASP A 170 3.67 -24.45 -12.40
N ASN A 171 3.19 -23.50 -13.22
CA ASN A 171 1.76 -23.24 -13.53
C ASN A 171 1.67 -22.23 -14.68
#